data_AF-D6PKA5-F1
#
_entry.id   AF-D6PKA5-F1
#
_cell.length_a   1.000
_cell.length_b   1.000
_cell.length_c   1.000
_cell.angle_alpha   90.00
_cell.angle_beta   90.00
_cell.angle_gamma   90.00
#
_symmetry.space_group_name_H-M   'P 1'
#
loop_
_entity.id
_entity.type
_entity.pdbx_description
1 polymer ?
#
loop_
_entity_poly.entity_id
_entity_poly.type
_entity_poly.pdbx_seq_one_letter_code
_entity_poly.pdbx_strand_id
1 'polypeptide(L)'
;MTDEMPKMTRFERREFDAQVTYADGSQFEITYDDLRHACPCAKCSPLRNDDEESKNLRRQVEAHPNEKPKVRTVGNYALGFEWTHGCSSGIYRFERIWDLANRRDPDHGKPYVHGAW
;
A
#
# COMPACT_ATOMS: atom_id res chain seq x y z
N MET A 1 12.71 11.32 17.33
CA MET A 1 13.73 10.45 16.73
C MET A 1 13.28 10.20 15.31
N THR A 2 13.96 10.81 14.33
CA THR A 2 13.64 10.60 12.92
C THR A 2 14.13 9.21 12.58
N ASP A 3 13.23 8.24 12.58
CA ASP A 3 13.45 6.89 12.07
C ASP A 3 13.70 7.06 10.56
N GLU A 4 14.96 7.19 10.16
CA GLU A 4 15.32 7.37 8.75
C GLU A 4 14.98 6.08 8.00
N MET A 5 13.97 6.15 7.13
CA MET A 5 13.55 5.01 6.32
C MET A 5 14.72 4.58 5.41
N PRO A 6 15.23 3.34 5.52
CA PRO A 6 16.26 2.87 4.63
C PRO A 6 15.74 2.77 3.19
N LYS A 7 16.65 2.81 2.21
CA LYS A 7 16.25 2.63 0.81
C LYS A 7 15.74 1.20 0.56
N MET A 8 14.55 1.07 -0.02
CA MET A 8 14.06 -0.23 -0.49
C MET A 8 14.94 -0.72 -1.66
N THR A 9 15.49 -1.92 -1.53
CA THR A 9 16.41 -2.53 -2.51
C THR A 9 15.76 -3.65 -3.30
N ARG A 10 14.75 -4.33 -2.73
CA ARG A 10 14.04 -5.43 -3.39
C ARG A 10 12.57 -5.43 -3.04
N PHE A 11 11.74 -5.73 -4.03
CA PHE A 11 10.31 -6.03 -3.87
C PHE A 11 10.04 -7.36 -4.56
N GLU A 12 9.99 -8.44 -3.79
CA GLU A 12 9.72 -9.79 -4.28
C GLU A 12 8.25 -10.15 -4.10
N ARG A 13 7.56 -10.40 -5.21
CA ARG A 13 6.17 -10.87 -5.17
C ARG A 13 6.14 -12.39 -4.98
N ARG A 14 5.45 -12.87 -3.94
CA ARG A 14 5.13 -14.28 -3.71
C ARG A 14 3.71 -14.59 -4.20
N GLU A 15 3.06 -15.61 -3.64
CA GLU A 15 1.72 -16.02 -4.05
C GLU A 15 0.62 -15.17 -3.39
N PHE A 16 0.77 -14.84 -2.11
CA PHE A 16 -0.25 -14.12 -1.30
C PHE A 16 0.24 -12.75 -0.79
N ASP A 17 1.55 -12.53 -0.86
CA ASP A 17 2.22 -11.37 -0.27
C ASP A 17 3.39 -10.90 -1.15
N ALA A 18 3.97 -9.79 -0.73
CA ALA A 18 5.29 -9.38 -1.17
C ALA A 18 6.26 -9.35 0.01
N GLN A 19 7.47 -9.86 -0.21
CA GLN A 19 8.61 -9.61 0.65
C GLN A 19 9.35 -8.36 0.17
N VAL A 20 9.54 -7.40 1.06
CA VAL A 20 10.33 -6.19 0.82
C VAL A 20 11.65 -6.26 1.57
N THR A 21 12.74 -5.90 0.89
CA THR A 21 14.09 -5.83 1.48
C THR A 21 14.62 -4.42 1.39
N TYR A 22 15.29 -3.99 2.44
CA TYR A 22 15.85 -2.66 2.61
C TYR A 22 17.38 -2.67 2.67
N ALA A 23 18.00 -1.51 2.49
CA ALA A 23 19.46 -1.37 2.39
C ALA A 23 20.21 -1.72 3.69
N ASP A 24 19.54 -1.66 4.84
CA ASP A 24 20.05 -2.12 6.13
C ASP A 24 19.96 -3.65 6.31
N GLY A 25 19.43 -4.36 5.30
CA GLY A 25 19.23 -5.81 5.31
C GLY A 25 17.91 -6.25 5.95
N SER A 26 17.10 -5.33 6.49
CA SER A 26 15.80 -5.65 7.06
C SER A 26 14.83 -6.15 5.99
N GLN A 27 13.96 -7.09 6.40
CA GLN A 27 13.00 -7.74 5.53
C GLN A 27 11.63 -7.78 6.19
N PHE A 28 10.60 -7.46 5.42
CA PHE A 28 9.23 -7.45 5.88
C PHE A 28 8.30 -8.07 4.85
N GLU A 29 7.11 -8.43 5.29
CA GLU A 29 6.07 -9.05 4.48
C GLU A 29 4.85 -8.14 4.46
N ILE A 30 4.28 -7.93 3.27
CA ILE A 30 3.07 -7.12 3.08
C ILE A 30 2.09 -7.96 2.27
N THR A 31 0.88 -8.20 2.82
CA THR A 31 -0.14 -8.96 2.11
C THR A 31 -0.71 -8.16 0.94
N TYR A 32 -1.21 -8.85 -0.09
CA TYR A 32 -1.89 -8.18 -1.20
C TYR A 32 -3.19 -7.48 -0.78
N ASP A 33 -3.87 -7.99 0.25
CA ASP A 33 -5.03 -7.33 0.82
C ASP A 33 -4.67 -6.02 1.52
N ASP A 34 -3.56 -5.98 2.28
CA ASP A 34 -3.09 -4.74 2.90
C ASP A 34 -2.71 -3.70 1.85
N LEU A 35 -2.02 -4.11 0.77
CA LEU A 35 -1.73 -3.22 -0.34
C LEU A 35 -3.02 -2.65 -0.94
N ARG A 36 -4.01 -3.48 -1.25
CA ARG A 36 -5.28 -3.04 -1.86
C ARG A 36 -6.09 -2.13 -0.95
N HIS A 37 -6.22 -2.49 0.34
CA HIS A 37 -6.93 -1.68 1.33
C HIS A 37 -6.28 -0.30 1.47
N ALA A 38 -4.95 -0.25 1.49
CA ALA A 38 -4.16 0.98 1.61
C ALA A 38 -3.97 1.77 0.30
N CYS A 39 -4.78 1.53 -0.73
CA CYS A 39 -4.69 2.24 -2.00
C CYS A 39 -4.78 3.77 -1.81
N PRO A 40 -3.74 4.55 -2.20
CA PRO A 40 -3.69 5.99 -1.97
C PRO A 40 -4.43 6.82 -3.02
N CYS A 41 -5.18 6.20 -3.92
CA CYS A 41 -5.87 6.94 -4.98
C CYS A 41 -7.05 7.76 -4.41
N ALA A 42 -7.47 8.78 -5.15
CA ALA A 42 -8.56 9.67 -4.75
C ALA A 42 -9.92 8.98 -4.56
N LYS A 43 -10.10 7.75 -5.07
CA LYS A 43 -11.33 6.96 -4.88
C LYS A 43 -11.29 6.11 -3.62
N CYS A 44 -10.13 5.50 -3.32
CA CYS A 44 -10.01 4.56 -2.20
C CYS A 44 -9.64 5.27 -0.90
N SER A 45 -8.77 6.28 -0.95
CA SER A 45 -8.28 6.95 0.25
C SER A 45 -9.38 7.57 1.12
N PRO A 46 -10.41 8.25 0.57
CA PRO A 46 -11.50 8.79 1.39
C PRO A 46 -12.29 7.73 2.18
N LEU A 47 -12.37 6.50 1.67
CA LEU A 47 -13.10 5.40 2.31
C LEU A 47 -12.42 4.92 3.61
N ARG A 48 -11.17 5.32 3.84
CA ARG A 48 -10.44 5.03 5.08
C ARG A 48 -10.53 6.16 6.12
N ASN A 49 -11.24 7.25 5.82
CA ASN A 49 -11.40 8.38 6.75
C ASN A 49 -12.41 8.09 7.87
N ASP A 50 -13.32 7.15 7.65
CA ASP A 50 -14.34 6.72 8.60
C ASP A 50 -14.17 5.22 8.91
N ASP A 51 -14.34 4.84 10.17
CA ASP A 51 -14.08 3.47 10.63
C ASP A 51 -15.02 2.44 10.01
N GLU A 52 -16.30 2.77 9.82
CA GLU A 52 -17.27 1.82 9.28
C GLU A 52 -17.08 1.64 7.77
N GLU A 53 -16.81 2.73 7.05
CA GLU A 53 -16.45 2.67 5.62
C GLU A 53 -15.12 1.94 5.41
N SER A 54 -14.15 2.14 6.31
CA SER A 54 -12.85 1.46 6.24
C SER A 54 -12.99 -0.05 6.44
N LYS A 55 -13.83 -0.48 7.41
CA LYS A 55 -14.19 -1.89 7.60
C LYS A 55 -14.93 -2.45 6.38
N ASN A 56 -15.80 -1.66 5.76
CA ASN A 56 -16.52 -2.08 4.57
C ASN A 56 -15.57 -2.26 3.37
N LEU A 57 -14.64 -1.32 3.16
CA LEU A 57 -13.58 -1.44 2.17
C LEU A 57 -12.74 -2.69 2.42
N ARG A 58 -12.36 -2.96 3.67
CA ARG A 58 -11.60 -4.15 4.03
C ARG A 58 -12.32 -5.44 3.64
N ARG A 59 -13.62 -5.57 3.96
CA ARG A 59 -14.44 -6.72 3.55
C ARG A 59 -14.51 -6.88 2.02
N GLN A 60 -14.61 -5.79 1.27
CA GLN A 60 -14.61 -5.83 -0.20
C GLN A 60 -13.28 -6.32 -0.76
N VAL A 61 -12.16 -5.86 -0.18
CA VAL A 61 -10.82 -6.29 -0.57
C VAL A 61 -10.63 -7.79 -0.31
N GLU A 62 -10.96 -8.26 0.89
CA GLU A 62 -10.82 -9.67 1.29
C GLU A 62 -11.76 -10.62 0.54
N ALA A 63 -12.85 -10.10 -0.05
CA ALA A 63 -13.76 -10.87 -0.88
C ALA A 63 -13.21 -11.15 -2.30
N HIS A 64 -12.16 -10.45 -2.71
CA HIS A 64 -11.53 -10.72 -4.00
C HIS A 64 -10.71 -12.02 -3.97
N PRO A 65 -10.57 -12.72 -5.11
CA PRO A 65 -9.66 -13.86 -5.19
C PRO A 65 -8.23 -13.40 -4.94
N ASN A 66 -7.43 -14.27 -4.32
CA ASN A 66 -6.00 -14.03 -4.23
C ASN A 66 -5.42 -13.94 -5.65
N GLU A 67 -4.66 -12.87 -5.90
CA GLU A 67 -3.97 -12.69 -7.16
C GLU A 67 -2.67 -11.91 -6.96
N LYS A 68 -1.67 -12.31 -7.73
CA LYS A 68 -0.37 -11.68 -7.77
C LYS A 68 -0.41 -10.45 -8.69
N PRO A 69 -0.27 -9.22 -8.19
CA PRO A 69 -0.37 -8.02 -9.02
C PRO A 69 0.80 -7.93 -9.97
N LYS A 70 0.61 -7.31 -11.14
CA LYS A 70 1.77 -6.75 -11.87
C LYS A 70 2.25 -5.51 -11.13
N VAL A 71 3.55 -5.32 -11.08
CA VAL A 71 4.17 -4.18 -10.40
C VAL A 71 4.93 -3.38 -11.43
N ARG A 72 4.67 -2.07 -11.45
CA ARG A 72 5.38 -1.10 -12.27
C ARG A 72 6.07 -0.08 -11.38
N THR A 73 7.26 0.35 -11.76
CA THR A 73 7.93 1.47 -11.10
C THR A 73 7.28 2.78 -11.55
N VAL A 74 7.18 3.74 -10.63
CA VAL A 74 6.76 5.11 -10.90
C VAL A 74 7.94 6.01 -10.54
N GLY A 75 8.76 6.29 -11.55
CA GLY A 75 10.05 6.96 -11.35
C GLY A 75 10.92 6.21 -10.33
N ASN A 76 11.61 6.97 -9.47
CA ASN A 76 12.50 6.44 -8.43
C ASN A 76 11.92 6.59 -7.01
N TYR A 77 10.59 6.76 -6.86
CA TYR A 77 9.98 7.11 -5.57
C TYR A 77 8.74 6.26 -5.20
N ALA A 78 8.19 5.48 -6.13
CA ALA A 78 6.95 4.76 -5.90
C ALA A 78 6.78 3.50 -6.76
N LEU A 79 5.83 2.66 -6.37
CA LEU A 79 5.31 1.55 -7.14
C LEU A 79 3.84 1.77 -7.53
N GLY A 80 3.45 1.26 -8.68
CA GLY A 80 2.06 1.05 -9.06
C GLY A 80 1.76 -0.45 -9.10
N PHE A 81 0.56 -0.82 -8.67
CA PHE A 81 0.07 -2.20 -8.71
C PHE A 81 -1.09 -2.30 -9.69
N GLU A 82 -1.02 -3.28 -10.58
CA GLU A 82 -2.11 -3.61 -11.50
C GLU A 82 -2.75 -4.91 -11.06
N TRP A 83 -4.01 -4.80 -10.69
CA TRP A 83 -4.90 -5.87 -10.26
C TRP A 83 -5.90 -6.17 -11.37
N THR A 84 -6.32 -7.44 -11.47
CA THR A 84 -7.49 -7.83 -12.27
C THR A 84 -8.77 -7.45 -11.53
N HIS A 85 -8.76 -7.55 -10.20
CA HIS A 85 -9.90 -7.25 -9.33
C HIS A 85 -9.54 -6.13 -8.34
N GLY A 86 -10.36 -5.08 -8.27
CA GLY A 86 -10.12 -3.93 -7.38
C GLY A 86 -9.50 -2.73 -8.10
N CYS A 87 -8.76 -1.90 -7.36
CA CYS A 87 -8.28 -0.60 -7.85
C CYS A 87 -6.79 -0.63 -8.25
N SER A 88 -6.50 -0.31 -9.52
CA SER A 88 -5.14 -0.25 -10.09
C SER A 88 -4.60 1.19 -10.27
N SER A 89 -5.29 2.18 -9.69
CA SER A 89 -4.95 3.61 -9.87
C SER A 89 -4.00 4.15 -8.79
N GLY A 90 -3.70 3.36 -7.76
CA GLY A 90 -2.84 3.77 -6.64
C GLY A 90 -1.37 3.92 -7.02
N ILE A 91 -0.73 4.98 -6.54
CA ILE A 91 0.73 5.19 -6.61
C ILE A 91 1.27 5.15 -5.18
N TYR A 92 1.96 4.06 -4.85
CA TYR A 92 2.45 3.77 -3.52
C TYR A 92 3.87 4.28 -3.40
N ARG A 93 4.02 5.47 -2.82
CA ARG A 93 5.34 6.00 -2.45
C ARG A 93 6.06 5.02 -1.51
N PHE A 94 7.39 4.98 -1.58
CA PHE A 94 8.17 4.03 -0.79
C PHE A 94 7.96 4.20 0.72
N GLU A 95 7.68 5.42 1.19
CA GLU A 95 7.29 5.71 2.57
C GLU A 95 6.01 4.97 2.99
N ARG A 96 5.00 4.95 2.12
CA ARG A 96 3.76 4.20 2.39
C ARG A 96 3.97 2.69 2.38
N ILE A 97 4.85 2.19 1.52
CA ILE A 97 5.22 0.77 1.53
C ILE A 97 5.98 0.45 2.83
N TRP A 98 6.84 1.34 3.30
CA TRP A 98 7.54 1.21 4.57
C TRP A 98 6.60 1.21 5.77
N ASP A 99 5.59 2.09 5.79
CA ASP A 99 4.58 2.09 6.83
C ASP A 99 3.82 0.77 6.87
N LEU A 100 3.36 0.28 5.72
CA LEU A 100 2.69 -1.02 5.61
C LEU A 100 3.59 -2.18 6.05
N ALA A 101 4.86 -2.19 5.64
CA ALA A 101 5.86 -3.17 6.06
C ALA A 101 6.02 -3.22 7.58
N ASN A 102 5.91 -2.07 8.24
CA ASN A 102 6.02 -1.93 9.69
C ASN A 102 4.67 -2.00 10.42
N ARG A 103 3.59 -2.38 9.73
CA ARG A 103 2.21 -2.40 10.27
C ARG A 103 1.79 -1.06 10.88
N ARG A 104 2.27 0.04 10.33
CA ARG A 104 1.91 1.41 10.69
C ARG A 104 0.80 1.89 9.75
N ASP A 105 -0.03 2.81 10.22
CA ASP A 105 -1.03 3.47 9.39
C ASP A 105 -0.33 4.37 8.34
N PRO A 106 -0.42 4.05 7.02
CA PRO A 106 0.21 4.84 5.97
C PRO A 106 -0.47 6.18 5.68
N ASP A 107 -1.67 6.41 6.26
CA ASP A 107 -2.36 7.70 6.21
C ASP A 107 -2.01 8.57 7.43
N HIS A 108 -1.26 8.02 8.41
CA HIS A 108 -0.79 8.68 9.64
C HIS A 108 -1.90 9.40 10.43
N GLY A 109 -3.10 8.81 10.47
CA GLY A 109 -4.29 9.37 11.11
C GLY A 109 -4.81 10.65 10.44
N LYS A 110 -4.30 11.02 9.26
CA LYS A 110 -4.75 12.20 8.54
C LYS A 110 -5.82 11.81 7.55
N PRO A 111 -7.02 12.41 7.63
CA PRO A 111 -8.04 12.15 6.63
C PRO A 111 -7.54 12.61 5.26
N TYR A 112 -7.85 11.83 4.22
CA TYR A 112 -7.69 12.29 2.86
C TYR A 112 -8.52 13.55 2.65
N VAL A 113 -7.85 14.61 2.20
CA VAL A 113 -8.47 15.86 1.78
C VAL A 113 -8.18 16.05 0.30
N HIS A 114 -9.22 16.35 -0.49
CA HIS A 114 -8.98 16.86 -1.84
C HIS A 114 -8.22 18.17 -1.69
N GLY A 115 -7.07 18.30 -2.35
CA GLY A 115 -6.37 19.59 -2.42
C GLY A 115 -7.34 20.64 -2.93
N ALA A 116 -7.42 21.79 -2.24
CA ALA A 116 -8.14 22.94 -2.75
C ALA A 116 -7.45 23.35 -4.06
N TRP A 117 -8.14 23.16 -5.18
CA TRP A 117 -7.78 23.79 -6.44
C TRP A 117 -8.30 25.23 -6.43
#